data_AF-A0A1S1T5I3-F1
#
_entry.id   AF-A0A1S1T5I3-F1
#
_cell.length_a   1.000
_cell.length_b   1.000
_cell.length_c   1.000
_cell.angle_alpha   90.00
_cell.angle_beta   90.00
_cell.angle_gamma   90.00
#
_symmetry.space_group_name_H-M   'P 1'
#
loop_
_entity.id
_entity.type
_entity.pdbx_description
1 polymer ?
#
loop_
_entity_poly.entity_id
_entity_poly.type
_entity_poly.pdbx_seq_one_letter_code
_entity_poly.pdbx_strand_id
1 'polypeptide(L)'
;MSAFSKAITVVTLPLRAAWTAFLIVNFLVVAAAILLVGAFVVYWLALAFSYLFLPEVWTEAIWSWASGLYTEHTWFKVATIAAFVLLLLPVLGYWPGRDPLEEAAHERKMVELNKNLIAVQQQERFR
;
A
#
# COMPACT_ATOMS: atom_id res chain seq x y z
N MET A 1 -4.35 -24.44 -43.70
CA MET A 1 -3.77 -23.58 -42.64
C MET A 1 -4.61 -22.34 -42.27
N SER A 2 -5.56 -21.87 -43.09
CA SER A 2 -6.35 -20.65 -42.79
C SER A 2 -7.42 -20.81 -41.68
N ALA A 3 -8.09 -21.95 -41.59
CA ALA A 3 -9.15 -22.19 -40.59
C ALA A 3 -8.62 -22.17 -39.14
N PHE A 4 -7.41 -22.67 -38.92
CA PHE A 4 -6.74 -22.65 -37.61
C PHE A 4 -6.42 -21.22 -37.14
N SER A 5 -5.99 -20.33 -38.05
CA SER A 5 -5.74 -18.92 -37.72
C SER A 5 -7.02 -18.15 -37.35
N LYS A 6 -8.14 -18.47 -38.01
CA LYS A 6 -9.45 -17.91 -37.66
C LYS A 6 -9.94 -18.41 -36.31
N ALA A 7 -9.76 -19.71 -36.01
CA ALA A 7 -10.13 -20.29 -34.72
C ALA A 7 -9.33 -19.66 -33.56
N ILE A 8 -8.02 -19.45 -33.74
CA ILE A 8 -7.17 -18.78 -32.75
C ILE A 8 -7.60 -17.32 -32.55
N THR A 9 -7.98 -16.61 -33.61
CA THR A 9 -8.44 -15.22 -33.52
C THR A 9 -9.78 -15.10 -32.77
N VAL A 10 -10.71 -16.02 -33.00
CA VAL A 10 -12.03 -16.06 -32.33
C VAL A 10 -11.90 -16.30 -30.83
N VAL A 11 -10.88 -17.04 -30.38
CA VAL A 11 -10.64 -17.30 -28.95
C VAL A 11 -9.78 -16.20 -28.30
N THR A 12 -8.84 -15.63 -29.04
CA THR A 12 -7.94 -14.58 -28.50
C THR A 12 -8.58 -13.20 -28.42
N LEU A 13 -9.56 -12.88 -29.27
CA LEU A 13 -10.32 -11.63 -29.21
C LEU A 13 -11.11 -11.45 -27.89
N PRO A 14 -11.94 -12.40 -27.44
CA PRO A 14 -12.65 -12.26 -26.16
C PRO A 14 -11.67 -12.29 -24.98
N LEU A 15 -10.58 -13.06 -25.07
CA LEU A 15 -9.55 -13.06 -24.03
C LEU A 15 -8.85 -11.71 -23.92
N ARG A 16 -8.50 -11.08 -25.05
CA ARG A 16 -7.96 -9.72 -25.08
C ARG A 16 -8.97 -8.70 -24.60
N ALA A 17 -10.24 -8.82 -24.98
CA ALA A 17 -11.29 -7.92 -24.51
C ALA A 17 -11.48 -8.03 -22.99
N ALA A 18 -11.49 -9.26 -22.44
CA ALA A 18 -11.55 -9.50 -21.01
C ALA A 18 -10.31 -8.95 -20.29
N TRP A 19 -9.12 -9.11 -20.88
CA TRP A 19 -7.89 -8.55 -20.34
C TRP A 19 -7.90 -7.02 -20.33
N THR A 20 -8.33 -6.39 -21.43
CA THR A 20 -8.45 -4.93 -21.51
C THR A 20 -9.51 -4.41 -20.54
N ALA A 21 -10.64 -5.10 -20.40
CA ALA A 21 -11.67 -4.77 -19.41
C ALA A 21 -11.10 -4.85 -17.98
N PHE A 22 -10.31 -5.88 -17.68
CA PHE A 22 -9.62 -6.00 -16.39
C PHE A 22 -8.65 -4.83 -16.14
N LEU A 23 -7.84 -4.45 -17.13
CA LEU A 23 -6.94 -3.30 -17.04
C LEU A 23 -7.70 -1.98 -16.83
N ILE A 24 -8.82 -1.79 -17.54
CA ILE A 24 -9.67 -0.61 -17.39
C ILE A 24 -10.23 -0.53 -15.96
N VAL A 25 -10.79 -1.62 -15.44
CA VAL A 25 -11.30 -1.66 -14.07
C VAL A 25 -10.20 -1.34 -13.07
N ASN A 26 -9.02 -1.93 -13.23
CA ASN A 26 -7.87 -1.67 -12.35
C ASN A 26 -7.45 -0.20 -12.43
N PHE A 27 -7.35 0.36 -13.63
CA PHE A 27 -7.06 1.78 -13.83
C PHE A 27 -8.11 2.69 -13.16
N LEU A 28 -9.41 2.39 -13.28
CA LEU A 28 -10.45 3.14 -12.59
C LEU A 28 -10.30 3.06 -11.07
N VAL A 29 -10.01 1.88 -10.52
CA VAL A 29 -9.80 1.71 -9.07
C VAL A 29 -8.61 2.53 -8.61
N VAL A 30 -7.48 2.47 -9.32
CA VAL A 30 -6.28 3.24 -9.00
C VAL A 30 -6.53 4.75 -9.14
N ALA A 31 -7.19 5.19 -10.21
CA ALA A 31 -7.54 6.59 -10.40
C ALA A 31 -8.46 7.11 -9.30
N ALA A 32 -9.49 6.35 -8.92
CA ALA A 32 -10.38 6.69 -7.82
C ALA A 32 -9.63 6.77 -6.48
N ALA A 33 -8.72 5.83 -6.22
CA ALA A 33 -7.87 5.84 -5.03
C ALA A 33 -6.97 7.09 -4.98
N ILE A 34 -6.34 7.47 -6.09
CA ILE A 34 -5.49 8.67 -6.18
C ILE A 34 -6.33 9.93 -5.98
N LEU A 35 -7.50 10.03 -6.62
CA LEU A 35 -8.41 11.17 -6.44
C LEU A 35 -8.88 11.28 -5.00
N LEU A 36 -9.19 10.15 -4.35
CA LEU A 36 -9.58 10.12 -2.93
C LEU A 36 -8.46 10.66 -2.04
N VAL A 37 -7.23 10.19 -2.23
CA VAL A 37 -6.06 10.67 -1.48
C VAL A 37 -5.79 12.14 -1.76
N GLY A 38 -5.85 12.58 -3.02
CA GLY A 38 -5.66 13.97 -3.41
C GLY A 38 -6.70 14.90 -2.79
N ALA A 39 -7.97 14.54 -2.87
CA ALA A 39 -9.06 15.29 -2.24
C ALA A 39 -8.88 15.37 -0.72
N PHE A 40 -8.47 14.26 -0.09
CA PHE A 40 -8.19 14.21 1.33
C PHE A 40 -7.04 15.15 1.73
N VAL A 41 -5.93 15.15 0.99
CA VAL A 41 -4.78 16.04 1.23
C VAL A 41 -5.16 17.51 1.03
N VAL A 42 -5.88 17.84 -0.05
CA VAL A 42 -6.34 19.21 -0.31
C VAL A 42 -7.28 19.69 0.79
N TYR A 43 -8.19 18.82 1.24
CA TYR A 43 -9.10 19.13 2.35
C TYR A 43 -8.34 19.40 3.65
N TRP A 44 -7.35 18.57 3.98
CA TRP A 44 -6.48 18.79 5.13
C TRP A 44 -5.67 20.08 5.04
N LEU A 45 -5.13 20.40 3.87
CA LEU A 45 -4.44 21.67 3.63
C LEU A 45 -5.40 22.84 3.84
N ALA A 46 -6.62 22.79 3.32
CA ALA A 46 -7.62 23.83 3.51
C ALA A 46 -7.95 24.06 5.01
N LEU A 47 -8.05 22.99 5.80
CA LEU A 47 -8.21 23.05 7.26
C LEU A 47 -6.99 23.65 7.97
N ALA A 48 -5.78 23.33 7.53
CA ALA A 48 -4.56 23.94 8.08
C ALA A 48 -4.46 25.43 7.73
N PHE A 49 -4.79 25.79 6.49
CA PHE A 49 -4.87 27.19 6.04
C PHE A 49 -5.94 27.96 6.81
N SER A 50 -7.11 27.38 7.08
CA SER A 50 -8.11 28.05 7.89
C SER A 50 -7.61 28.33 9.30
N TYR A 51 -6.90 27.38 9.91
CA TYR A 51 -6.29 27.58 11.21
C TYR A 51 -5.25 28.72 11.23
N LEU A 52 -4.44 28.86 10.17
CA LEU A 52 -3.38 29.86 10.09
C LEU A 52 -3.86 31.27 9.71
N PHE A 53 -4.93 31.38 8.92
CA PHE A 53 -5.31 32.64 8.28
C PHE A 53 -6.71 33.14 8.65
N LEU A 54 -7.62 32.27 9.11
CA LEU A 54 -8.99 32.68 9.42
C LEU A 54 -9.15 33.03 10.91
N PRO A 55 -10.06 33.96 11.24
CA PRO A 55 -10.43 34.23 12.62
C PRO A 55 -10.97 32.97 13.31
N GLU A 56 -10.71 32.85 14.61
CA GLU A 56 -11.03 31.68 15.43
C GLU A 56 -12.48 31.20 15.28
N VAL A 57 -13.44 32.13 15.20
CA VAL A 57 -14.87 31.84 14.99
C VAL A 57 -15.14 31.08 13.68
N TRP A 58 -14.47 31.45 12.60
CA TRP A 58 -14.63 30.79 11.30
C TRP A 58 -13.94 29.43 11.28
N THR A 59 -12.79 29.33 11.96
CA THR A 59 -12.07 28.08 12.14
C THR A 59 -12.92 27.07 12.92
N GLU A 60 -13.51 27.45 14.05
CA GLU A 60 -14.42 26.59 14.82
C GLU A 60 -15.63 26.13 14.01
N ALA A 61 -16.24 27.02 13.23
CA ALA A 61 -17.38 26.67 12.36
C ALA A 61 -17.00 25.64 11.29
N ILE A 62 -15.84 25.78 10.64
CA ILE A 62 -15.36 24.83 9.63
C ILE A 62 -15.00 23.48 10.26
N TRP A 63 -14.34 23.50 11.41
CA TRP A 63 -13.93 22.28 12.13
C TRP A 63 -15.10 21.53 12.75
N SER A 64 -16.11 22.23 13.26
CA SER A 64 -17.35 21.62 13.77
C SER A 64 -18.17 20.99 12.65
N TRP A 65 -18.24 21.63 11.48
CA TRP A 65 -18.87 21.05 10.30
C TRP A 65 -18.13 19.80 9.82
N ALA A 66 -16.79 19.85 9.79
CA ALA A 66 -15.93 18.71 9.45
C ALA A 66 -16.14 17.52 10.40
N SER A 67 -16.16 17.77 11.71
CA SER A 67 -16.36 16.74 12.72
C SER A 67 -17.79 16.19 12.73
N GLY A 68 -18.78 17.03 12.44
CA GLY A 68 -20.16 16.63 12.19
C GLY A 68 -20.25 15.64 11.03
N LEU A 69 -19.66 15.97 9.88
CA LEU A 69 -19.62 15.08 8.71
C LEU A 69 -18.97 13.73 9.00
N TYR A 70 -17.88 13.72 9.77
CA TYR A 70 -17.22 12.47 10.17
C TYR A 70 -18.07 11.61 11.11
N THR A 71 -18.91 12.24 11.93
CA THR A 71 -19.75 11.55 12.92
C THR A 71 -21.06 11.06 12.32
N GLU A 72 -21.70 11.87 11.48
CA GLU A 72 -23.02 11.58 10.90
C GLU A 72 -22.94 10.67 9.67
N HIS A 73 -21.83 10.70 8.93
CA HIS A 73 -21.73 10.00 7.67
C HIS A 73 -20.65 8.91 7.67
N THR A 74 -21.11 7.67 7.78
CA THR A 74 -20.26 6.47 7.70
C THR A 74 -19.44 6.42 6.41
N TRP A 75 -19.97 6.91 5.29
CA TRP A 75 -19.23 6.94 4.02
C TRP A 75 -18.00 7.85 4.08
N PHE A 76 -18.10 9.00 4.76
CA PHE A 76 -17.00 9.93 4.94
C PHE A 76 -15.93 9.34 5.86
N LYS A 77 -16.35 8.61 6.90
CA LYS A 77 -15.46 7.84 7.78
C LYS A 77 -14.70 6.74 7.04
N VAL A 78 -15.38 5.97 6.18
CA VAL A 78 -14.73 4.94 5.36
C VAL A 78 -13.76 5.57 4.37
N ALA A 79 -14.16 6.65 3.70
CA ALA A 79 -13.32 7.38 2.74
C ALA A 79 -12.03 7.92 3.39
N THR A 80 -12.13 8.50 4.58
CA THR A 80 -10.97 9.02 5.33
C THR A 80 -10.04 7.92 5.80
N ILE A 81 -10.57 6.82 6.36
CA ILE A 81 -9.75 5.65 6.74
C ILE A 81 -9.06 5.06 5.51
N ALA A 82 -9.79 4.88 4.41
CA ALA A 82 -9.23 4.33 3.17
C ALA A 82 -8.12 5.23 2.61
N ALA A 83 -8.30 6.55 2.61
CA ALA A 83 -7.28 7.51 2.20
C ALA A 83 -6.02 7.42 3.08
N PHE A 84 -6.17 7.35 4.40
CA PHE A 84 -5.05 7.16 5.33
C PHE A 84 -4.31 5.85 5.09
N VAL A 85 -5.03 4.75 4.92
CA VAL A 85 -4.44 3.43 4.64
C VAL A 85 -3.67 3.46 3.32
N LEU A 86 -4.24 4.05 2.27
CA LEU A 86 -3.57 4.19 0.97
C LEU A 86 -2.33 5.07 1.04
N LEU A 87 -2.37 6.15 1.82
CA LEU A 87 -1.24 7.06 2.01
C LEU A 87 -0.12 6.45 2.85
N LEU A 88 -0.48 5.64 3.85
CA LEU A 88 0.47 4.92 4.70
C LEU A 88 0.95 3.60 4.12
N LEU A 89 0.25 3.02 3.13
CA LEU A 89 0.64 1.78 2.46
C LEU A 89 2.10 1.79 1.96
N PRO A 90 2.56 2.82 1.20
CA PRO A 90 3.95 2.88 0.76
C PRO A 90 4.92 3.05 1.92
N VAL A 91 4.52 3.74 3.00
CA VAL A 91 5.34 3.91 4.21
C VAL A 91 5.44 2.61 5.01
N LEU A 92 4.36 1.84 5.11
CA LEU A 92 4.33 0.51 5.74
C LEU A 92 5.13 -0.51 4.93
N GLY A 93 5.06 -0.43 3.60
CA GLY A 93 5.87 -1.26 2.70
C GLY A 93 7.36 -0.91 2.72
N TYR A 94 7.70 0.33 3.10
CA TYR A 94 9.08 0.81 3.27
C TYR A 94 9.55 0.80 4.75
N TRP A 95 8.66 0.45 5.69
CA TRP A 95 9.03 0.32 7.10
C TRP A 95 10.07 -0.80 7.20
N PRO A 96 11.22 -0.59 7.88
CA PRO A 96 12.35 -1.51 7.86
C PRO A 96 12.05 -2.71 8.77
N GLY A 97 11.10 -3.53 8.38
CA GLY A 97 10.84 -4.84 8.96
C GLY A 97 11.70 -5.87 8.27
N ARG A 98 13.02 -5.80 8.49
CA ARG A 98 14.06 -6.76 8.09
C ARG A 98 14.17 -7.01 6.58
N ASP A 99 15.30 -6.60 6.01
CA ASP A 99 15.70 -7.09 4.70
C ASP A 99 15.85 -8.62 4.79
N PRO A 100 15.06 -9.40 4.03
CA PRO A 100 15.14 -10.86 4.06
C PRO A 100 16.52 -11.36 3.62
N LEU A 101 17.27 -10.51 2.90
CA LEU A 101 18.65 -10.77 2.50
C LEU A 101 19.63 -10.63 3.68
N GLU A 102 19.44 -9.64 4.55
CA GLU A 102 20.26 -9.46 5.75
C GLU A 102 19.99 -10.56 6.77
N GLU A 103 18.72 -10.97 6.92
CA GLU A 103 18.34 -12.05 7.83
C GLU A 103 18.88 -13.41 7.36
N ALA A 104 18.82 -13.70 6.06
CA ALA A 104 19.44 -14.90 5.48
C ALA A 104 20.98 -14.89 5.61
N ALA A 105 21.61 -13.73 5.50
CA ALA A 105 23.05 -13.59 5.72
C ALA A 105 23.43 -13.79 7.21
N HIS A 106 22.58 -13.32 8.12
CA HIS A 106 22.77 -13.47 9.55
C HIS A 106 22.58 -14.93 10.01
N GLU A 107 21.55 -15.61 9.50
CA GLU A 107 21.34 -17.04 9.75
C GLU A 107 22.51 -17.89 9.24
N ARG A 108 23.04 -17.61 8.04
CA ARG A 108 24.21 -18.31 7.50
C ARG A 108 25.44 -18.14 8.40
N LYS A 109 25.70 -16.92 8.88
CA LYS A 109 26.79 -16.65 9.83
C LYS A 109 26.62 -17.40 11.15
N MET A 110 25.40 -17.44 11.69
CA MET A 110 25.09 -18.19 12.92
C MET A 110 25.32 -19.70 12.76
N VAL A 111 24.91 -20.28 11.62
CA VAL A 111 25.12 -21.70 11.32
C VAL A 111 26.61 -22.03 11.18
N GLU A 112 27.40 -21.16 10.55
CA GLU A 112 28.84 -21.33 10.38
C GLU A 112 29.59 -21.23 11.71
N LEU A 113 29.24 -20.25 12.55
CA LEU A 113 29.78 -20.14 13.91
C LEU A 113 29.47 -21.38 14.75
N ASN A 114 28.24 -21.90 14.68
CA ASN A 114 27.85 -23.08 15.43
C ASN A 114 28.61 -24.33 14.95
N LYS A 115 28.78 -24.51 13.63
CA LYS A 115 29.61 -25.60 13.08
C LYS A 115 31.05 -25.53 13.57
N ASN A 116 31.64 -24.34 13.60
CA ASN A 116 33.00 -24.14 14.08
C ASN A 116 33.13 -24.44 15.58
N LEU A 117 32.15 -24.03 16.40
CA LEU A 117 32.13 -24.36 17.84
C LEU A 117 32.01 -25.87 18.09
N ILE A 118 31.17 -26.57 17.31
CA ILE A 118 31.02 -28.03 17.39
C ILE A 118 32.32 -28.73 16.98
N ALA A 119 32.99 -28.25 15.92
CA ALA A 119 34.26 -28.79 15.47
C ALA A 119 35.36 -28.64 16.54
N VAL A 120 35.42 -27.49 17.21
CA VAL A 120 36.35 -27.25 18.33
C VAL A 120 36.04 -28.18 19.50
N GLN A 121 34.78 -28.33 19.90
CA GLN A 121 34.39 -29.25 20.97
C GLN A 121 34.69 -30.72 20.65
N GLN A 122 34.53 -31.14 19.40
CA GLN A 122 34.90 -32.51 19.00
C GLN A 122 36.41 -32.71 19.08
N GLN A 123 37.20 -31.74 18.61
CA GLN A 123 38.65 -31.81 18.66
C GLN A 123 39.19 -31.83 20.10
N GLU A 124 38.53 -31.16 21.04
CA GLU A 124 38.84 -31.25 22.48
C GLU A 124 38.43 -32.60 23.10
N ARG A 125 37.37 -33.27 22.61
CA ARG A 125 36.95 -34.60 23.10
C ARG A 125 37.81 -35.76 22.58
N PHE A 126 38.45 -35.59 21.42
CA PHE A 126 39.33 -36.61 20.82
C PHE A 126 40.81 -36.41 21.19
N ARG A 127 41.10 -35.51 22.12
CA ARG A 127 42.43 -35.24 22.68
C ARG A 127 42.52 -35.75 24.11
#